data_AF-A0A7J9ZKQ5-F1
#
_entry.id   AF-A0A7J9ZKQ5-F1
#
_cell.length_a   1.000
_cell.length_b   1.000
_cell.length_c   1.000
_cell.angle_alpha   90.00
_cell.angle_beta   90.00
_cell.angle_gamma   90.00
#
_symmetry.space_group_name_H-M   'P 1'
#
loop_
_entity.id
_entity.type
_entity.pdbx_description
1 polymer ?
#
loop_
_entity_poly.entity_id
_entity_poly.type
_entity_poly.pdbx_seq_one_letter_code
_entity_poly.pdbx_strand_id
1 'polypeptide(L)'
;MDPRLAAVAAANGGPFRVGEALRAGYTEGKVRHLVSTGAWTRLRRGICVETALLERCDPVHRHALHVAGAVLALGGTVVCSHESAALLHDVALLDRPAEDEVTLTRPDGSSHRDHVRGARIHLAQVSPRHVERLFGMPITGAARTVVDLARWLPFEAAVVAADAAMYRLAVDRAELAKIIGECAGWRGVPRATRVLEAADPRARSPLETLGRLMCAEAGLPAPMVSTYIGDERGPYTEVDLYWPDSGVIVLFDGMVKYDDPRANRNEKLIQARLENDGFIVVRLAWADVTRRRAESVSPGPVPRKGYSGRLDDGCGETTVEGRPGRPAFAGRGVCRVTGP
;
A
#
# COMPACT_ATOMS: atom_id res chain seq x y z
N MET A 1 -28.06 -21.38 -3.55
CA MET A 1 -27.05 -22.32 -4.12
C MET A 1 -27.10 -23.66 -3.39
N ASP A 2 -26.90 -24.78 -4.08
CA ASP A 2 -26.68 -26.12 -3.46
C ASP A 2 -25.60 -26.06 -2.35
N PRO A 3 -25.80 -26.73 -1.19
CA PRO A 3 -24.87 -26.65 -0.06
C PRO A 3 -23.44 -27.15 -0.34
N ARG A 4 -23.27 -28.16 -1.21
CA ARG A 4 -21.92 -28.67 -1.55
C ARG A 4 -21.15 -27.65 -2.38
N LEU A 5 -21.84 -27.05 -3.36
CA LEU A 5 -21.23 -25.98 -4.16
C LEU A 5 -20.96 -24.73 -3.31
N ALA A 6 -21.87 -24.38 -2.38
CA ALA A 6 -21.68 -23.27 -1.47
C ALA A 6 -20.45 -23.45 -0.57
N ALA A 7 -20.20 -24.67 -0.07
CA ALA A 7 -19.00 -24.98 0.73
C ALA A 7 -17.71 -24.83 -0.10
N VAL A 8 -17.70 -25.31 -1.34
CA VAL A 8 -16.55 -25.14 -2.26
C VAL A 8 -16.31 -23.67 -2.59
N ALA A 9 -17.38 -22.94 -2.92
CA ALA A 9 -17.35 -21.51 -3.17
C ALA A 9 -16.77 -20.75 -1.96
N ALA A 10 -17.23 -21.03 -0.75
CA ALA A 10 -16.71 -20.42 0.47
C ALA A 10 -15.23 -20.72 0.71
N ALA A 11 -14.79 -21.98 0.49
CA ALA A 11 -13.39 -22.37 0.64
C ALA A 11 -12.45 -21.65 -0.34
N ASN A 12 -12.99 -21.27 -1.50
CA ASN A 12 -12.31 -20.53 -2.56
C ASN A 12 -12.38 -19.00 -2.41
N GLY A 13 -13.04 -18.48 -1.37
CA GLY A 13 -13.23 -17.03 -1.20
C GLY A 13 -14.46 -16.45 -1.89
N GLY A 14 -15.40 -17.28 -2.34
CA GLY A 14 -16.66 -16.90 -2.97
C GLY A 14 -16.84 -17.45 -4.39
N PRO A 15 -15.86 -17.31 -5.30
CA PRO A 15 -15.98 -17.83 -6.66
C PRO A 15 -15.84 -19.36 -6.73
N PHE A 16 -16.35 -19.95 -7.80
CA PHE A 16 -16.24 -21.39 -8.07
C PHE A 16 -16.05 -21.66 -9.56
N ARG A 17 -15.41 -22.78 -9.88
CA ARG A 17 -15.25 -23.28 -11.25
C ARG A 17 -16.57 -23.87 -11.74
N VAL A 18 -16.87 -23.73 -13.03
CA VAL A 18 -18.00 -24.44 -13.64
C VAL A 18 -17.89 -25.95 -13.40
N GLY A 19 -16.69 -26.53 -13.49
CA GLY A 19 -16.47 -27.95 -13.18
C GLY A 19 -16.74 -28.34 -11.71
N GLU A 20 -16.67 -27.40 -10.75
CA GLU A 20 -17.09 -27.63 -9.37
C GLU A 20 -18.61 -27.67 -9.25
N ALA A 21 -19.31 -26.79 -9.98
CA ALA A 21 -20.77 -26.85 -10.07
C ALA A 21 -21.25 -28.17 -10.70
N LEU A 22 -20.59 -28.64 -11.77
CA LEU A 22 -20.93 -29.92 -12.39
C LEU A 22 -20.72 -31.09 -11.42
N ARG A 23 -19.61 -31.12 -10.68
CA ARG A 23 -19.35 -32.13 -9.64
C ARG A 23 -20.34 -32.06 -8.47
N ALA A 24 -20.90 -30.89 -8.20
CA ALA A 24 -21.96 -30.69 -7.21
C ALA A 24 -23.36 -31.09 -7.73
N GLY A 25 -23.49 -31.57 -8.98
CA GLY A 25 -24.74 -32.08 -9.55
C GLY A 25 -25.49 -31.11 -10.45
N TYR A 26 -24.91 -29.95 -10.78
CA TYR A 26 -25.51 -29.06 -11.77
C TYR A 26 -25.28 -29.59 -13.18
N THR A 27 -26.27 -29.44 -14.06
CA THR A 27 -26.09 -29.68 -15.50
C THR A 27 -25.54 -28.43 -16.18
N GLU A 28 -24.85 -28.57 -17.30
CA GLU A 28 -24.39 -27.41 -18.10
C GLU A 28 -25.54 -26.48 -18.49
N GLY A 29 -26.71 -27.05 -18.81
CA GLY A 29 -27.92 -26.30 -19.10
C GLY A 29 -28.37 -25.45 -17.91
N LYS A 30 -28.33 -26.01 -16.68
CA LYS A 30 -28.67 -25.26 -15.46
C LYS A 30 -27.65 -24.16 -15.19
N VAL A 31 -26.35 -24.42 -15.37
CA VAL A 31 -25.31 -23.38 -15.24
C VAL A 31 -25.53 -22.25 -16.24
N ARG A 32 -25.76 -22.57 -17.51
CA ARG A 32 -26.04 -21.57 -18.56
C ARG A 32 -27.28 -20.75 -18.23
N HIS A 33 -28.34 -21.42 -17.78
CA HIS A 33 -29.58 -20.77 -17.35
C HIS A 33 -29.31 -19.79 -16.20
N LEU A 34 -28.66 -20.22 -15.12
CA LEU A 34 -28.35 -19.37 -13.96
C LEU A 34 -27.48 -18.17 -14.31
N VAL A 35 -26.57 -18.32 -15.27
CA VAL A 35 -25.79 -17.17 -15.78
C VAL A 35 -26.65 -16.24 -16.63
N SER A 36 -27.47 -16.79 -17.53
CA SER A 36 -28.33 -15.97 -18.41
C SER A 36 -29.44 -15.22 -17.68
N THR A 37 -29.93 -15.76 -16.56
CA THR A 37 -30.95 -15.11 -15.73
C THR A 37 -30.35 -14.19 -14.67
N GLY A 38 -29.02 -14.02 -14.65
CA GLY A 38 -28.33 -13.14 -13.72
C GLY A 38 -28.22 -13.66 -12.29
N ALA A 39 -28.65 -14.89 -12.00
CA ALA A 39 -28.46 -15.50 -10.67
C ALA A 39 -26.97 -15.72 -10.36
N TRP A 40 -26.19 -16.09 -11.37
CA TRP A 40 -24.73 -16.21 -11.31
C TRP A 40 -24.06 -15.22 -12.26
N THR A 41 -22.99 -14.58 -11.80
CA THR A 41 -22.16 -13.71 -12.62
C THR A 41 -20.91 -14.47 -13.06
N ARG A 42 -20.57 -14.38 -14.35
CA ARG A 42 -19.30 -14.92 -14.86
C ARG A 42 -18.19 -13.89 -14.64
N LEU A 43 -17.34 -14.12 -13.64
CA LEU A 43 -16.18 -13.28 -13.39
C LEU A 43 -15.12 -13.45 -14.48
N ARG A 44 -14.84 -14.69 -14.86
CA ARG A 44 -13.79 -15.07 -15.82
C ARG A 44 -14.21 -16.31 -16.61
N ARG A 45 -13.47 -16.67 -17.66
CA ARG A 45 -13.75 -17.90 -18.42
C ARG A 45 -13.74 -19.12 -17.47
N GLY A 46 -14.87 -19.80 -17.38
CA GLY A 46 -15.02 -21.00 -16.54
C GLY A 46 -15.14 -20.74 -15.03
N ILE A 47 -15.18 -19.48 -14.58
CA ILE A 47 -15.31 -19.08 -13.18
C ILE A 47 -16.57 -18.26 -13.00
N CYS A 48 -17.41 -18.66 -12.04
CA CYS A 48 -18.64 -17.98 -11.68
C CYS A 48 -18.65 -17.59 -10.21
N VAL A 49 -19.52 -16.65 -9.87
CA VAL A 49 -19.86 -16.26 -8.49
C VAL A 49 -21.38 -16.09 -8.42
N GLU A 50 -21.97 -16.24 -7.23
CA GLU A 50 -23.36 -15.84 -7.02
C GLU A 50 -23.48 -14.32 -7.15
N THR A 51 -24.36 -13.83 -8.02
CA THR A 51 -24.50 -12.39 -8.27
C THR A 51 -24.87 -11.62 -7.00
N ALA A 52 -25.76 -12.20 -6.19
CA ALA A 52 -26.17 -11.61 -4.93
C ALA A 52 -24.99 -11.43 -3.94
N LEU A 53 -23.96 -12.29 -3.98
CA LEU A 53 -22.75 -12.10 -3.18
C LEU A 53 -21.95 -10.89 -3.69
N LEU A 54 -21.71 -10.84 -5.00
CA LEU A 54 -20.98 -9.75 -5.64
C LEU A 54 -21.62 -8.38 -5.35
N GLU A 55 -22.95 -8.29 -5.45
CA GLU A 55 -23.70 -7.04 -5.25
C GLU A 55 -23.62 -6.53 -3.80
N ARG A 56 -23.61 -7.44 -2.81
CA ARG A 56 -23.52 -7.08 -1.38
C ARG A 56 -22.12 -6.65 -0.94
N CYS A 57 -21.08 -7.03 -1.67
CA CYS A 57 -19.70 -6.70 -1.33
C CYS A 57 -19.42 -5.21 -1.58
N ASP A 58 -18.65 -4.59 -0.66
CA ASP A 58 -18.00 -3.30 -0.93
C ASP A 58 -16.89 -3.46 -2.01
N PRO A 59 -16.32 -2.36 -2.52
CA PRO A 59 -15.32 -2.43 -3.59
C PRO A 59 -14.09 -3.30 -3.27
N VAL A 60 -13.64 -3.35 -2.01
CA VAL A 60 -12.46 -4.16 -1.61
C VAL A 60 -12.82 -5.63 -1.66
N HIS A 61 -13.98 -6.01 -1.12
CA HIS A 61 -14.47 -7.39 -1.14
C HIS A 61 -14.81 -7.84 -2.57
N ARG A 62 -15.31 -6.97 -3.44
CA ARG A 62 -15.50 -7.29 -4.86
C ARG A 62 -14.16 -7.55 -5.55
N HIS A 63 -13.15 -6.72 -5.29
CA HIS A 63 -11.80 -6.98 -5.78
C HIS A 63 -11.27 -8.34 -5.29
N ALA A 64 -11.49 -8.70 -4.02
CA ALA A 64 -11.14 -10.02 -3.49
C ALA A 64 -11.77 -11.17 -4.31
N LEU A 65 -13.05 -11.05 -4.70
CA LEU A 65 -13.71 -12.04 -5.56
C LEU A 65 -13.02 -12.16 -6.92
N HIS A 66 -12.60 -11.03 -7.53
CA HIS A 66 -11.87 -11.06 -8.81
C HIS A 66 -10.48 -11.68 -8.69
N VAL A 67 -9.77 -11.44 -7.59
CA VAL A 67 -8.46 -12.05 -7.30
C VAL A 67 -8.62 -13.54 -7.10
N ALA A 68 -9.56 -13.97 -6.24
CA ALA A 68 -9.86 -15.38 -6.01
C ALA A 68 -10.22 -16.10 -7.33
N GLY A 69 -11.05 -15.47 -8.15
CA GLY A 69 -11.41 -15.99 -9.47
C GLY A 69 -10.20 -16.14 -10.41
N ALA A 70 -9.23 -15.22 -10.36
CA ALA A 70 -8.01 -15.32 -11.16
C ALA A 70 -7.08 -16.44 -10.66
N VAL A 71 -6.92 -16.57 -9.33
CA VAL A 71 -6.16 -17.68 -8.72
C VAL A 71 -6.76 -19.02 -9.13
N LEU A 72 -8.09 -19.17 -9.10
CA LEU A 72 -8.76 -20.39 -9.55
C LEU A 72 -8.55 -20.68 -11.03
N ALA A 73 -8.64 -19.65 -11.88
CA ALA A 73 -8.42 -19.77 -13.32
C ALA A 73 -6.99 -20.20 -13.67
N LEU A 74 -6.01 -19.82 -12.84
CA LEU A 74 -4.59 -20.19 -12.96
C LEU A 74 -4.23 -21.48 -12.19
N GLY A 75 -5.24 -22.29 -11.85
CA GLY A 75 -5.04 -23.60 -11.21
C GLY A 75 -4.52 -23.53 -9.77
N GLY A 76 -4.59 -22.38 -9.10
CA GLY A 76 -4.07 -22.19 -7.73
C GLY A 76 -2.55 -22.12 -7.64
N THR A 77 -1.86 -21.90 -8.77
CA THR A 77 -0.38 -21.89 -8.85
C THR A 77 0.24 -20.51 -8.59
N VAL A 78 -0.59 -19.51 -8.30
CA VAL A 78 -0.20 -18.11 -8.14
C VAL A 78 -0.67 -17.58 -6.79
N VAL A 79 0.00 -16.55 -6.30
CA VAL A 79 -0.24 -15.90 -5.02
C VAL A 79 -0.70 -14.46 -5.27
N CYS A 80 -1.72 -13.98 -4.56
CA CYS A 80 -2.11 -12.58 -4.58
C CYS A 80 -0.96 -11.70 -4.05
N SER A 81 -0.59 -10.65 -4.78
CA SER A 81 0.59 -9.84 -4.44
C SER A 81 0.44 -8.39 -4.91
N HIS A 82 1.43 -7.55 -4.59
CA HIS A 82 1.52 -6.14 -5.02
C HIS A 82 0.24 -5.35 -4.71
N GLU A 83 -0.34 -4.61 -5.67
CA GLU A 83 -1.45 -3.68 -5.46
C GLU A 83 -2.71 -4.40 -4.94
N SER A 84 -3.06 -5.57 -5.50
CA SER A 84 -4.15 -6.40 -4.99
C SER A 84 -3.92 -6.83 -3.55
N ALA A 85 -2.73 -7.34 -3.21
CA ALA A 85 -2.47 -7.74 -1.83
C ALA A 85 -2.48 -6.54 -0.87
N ALA A 86 -1.96 -5.39 -1.30
CA ALA A 86 -1.96 -4.17 -0.50
C ALA A 86 -3.38 -3.70 -0.21
N LEU A 87 -4.25 -3.68 -1.21
CA LEU A 87 -5.66 -3.33 -1.03
C LEU A 87 -6.36 -4.28 -0.05
N LEU A 88 -6.12 -5.59 -0.15
CA LEU A 88 -6.74 -6.61 0.71
C LEU A 88 -6.20 -6.58 2.15
N HIS A 89 -4.97 -6.09 2.36
CA HIS A 89 -4.38 -5.84 3.68
C HIS A 89 -4.73 -4.47 4.28
N ASP A 90 -5.52 -3.65 3.59
CA ASP A 90 -5.77 -2.24 3.94
C ASP A 90 -4.49 -1.34 3.98
N VAL A 91 -3.50 -1.68 3.15
CA VAL A 91 -2.35 -0.81 2.87
C VAL A 91 -2.78 0.29 1.91
N ALA A 92 -2.50 1.55 2.26
CA ALA A 92 -2.89 2.68 1.43
C ALA A 92 -2.13 2.69 0.09
N LEU A 93 -2.87 2.92 -0.99
CA LEU A 93 -2.34 3.09 -2.35
C LEU A 93 -2.80 4.46 -2.88
N LEU A 94 -1.87 5.18 -3.53
CA LEU A 94 -2.22 6.44 -4.22
C LEU A 94 -3.10 6.17 -5.45
N ASP A 95 -2.76 5.12 -6.20
CA ASP A 95 -3.52 4.65 -7.35
C ASP A 95 -4.07 3.27 -7.01
N ARG A 96 -5.39 3.19 -6.78
CA ARG A 96 -6.05 1.91 -6.53
C ARG A 96 -6.30 1.18 -7.85
N PRO A 97 -6.08 -0.15 -7.90
CA PRO A 97 -6.42 -0.92 -9.09
C PRO A 97 -7.93 -0.87 -9.34
N ALA A 98 -8.32 -0.99 -10.61
CA ALA A 98 -9.73 -1.23 -10.95
C ALA A 98 -10.21 -2.56 -10.34
N GLU A 99 -11.52 -2.71 -10.19
CA GLU A 99 -12.11 -3.86 -9.49
C GLU A 99 -11.67 -5.21 -10.08
N ASP A 100 -11.58 -5.34 -11.41
CA ASP A 100 -11.23 -6.57 -12.13
C ASP A 100 -9.73 -6.69 -12.52
N GLU A 101 -8.94 -5.64 -12.26
CA GLU A 101 -7.49 -5.59 -12.52
C GLU A 101 -6.69 -6.13 -11.34
N VAL A 102 -6.28 -7.40 -11.42
CA VAL A 102 -5.64 -8.11 -10.31
C VAL A 102 -4.14 -8.27 -10.50
N THR A 103 -3.38 -8.20 -9.42
CA THR A 103 -1.92 -8.44 -9.42
C THR A 103 -1.58 -9.69 -8.63
N LEU A 104 -0.81 -10.57 -9.26
CA LEU A 104 -0.45 -11.89 -8.75
C LEU A 104 1.05 -12.11 -8.94
N THR A 105 1.65 -12.99 -8.14
CA THR A 105 3.01 -13.48 -8.33
C THR A 105 2.98 -14.98 -8.54
N ARG A 106 3.74 -15.46 -9.52
CA ARG A 106 4.04 -16.89 -9.66
C ARG A 106 5.27 -17.25 -8.82
N PRO A 107 5.12 -18.08 -7.77
CA PRO A 107 6.11 -18.25 -6.71
C PRO A 107 7.32 -19.11 -7.09
N ASP A 108 7.26 -19.87 -8.18
CA ASP A 108 8.39 -20.65 -8.71
C ASP A 108 9.29 -19.84 -9.65
N GLY A 109 8.89 -18.61 -10.00
CA GLY A 109 9.60 -17.73 -10.94
C GLY A 109 9.55 -18.19 -12.40
N SER A 110 8.78 -19.23 -12.73
CA SER A 110 8.76 -19.80 -14.07
C SER A 110 7.86 -18.98 -15.01
N SER A 111 8.25 -18.89 -16.28
CA SER A 111 7.41 -18.24 -17.30
C SER A 111 6.43 -19.27 -17.89
N HIS A 112 5.14 -19.03 -17.71
CA HIS A 112 4.07 -19.79 -18.36
C HIS A 112 3.30 -18.91 -19.33
N ARG A 113 2.73 -19.51 -20.37
CA ARG A 113 1.87 -18.80 -21.35
C ARG A 113 0.42 -18.64 -20.91
N ASP A 114 0.11 -18.98 -19.65
CA ASP A 114 -1.25 -18.88 -19.13
C ASP A 114 -1.60 -17.40 -18.94
N HIS A 115 -2.58 -16.94 -19.71
CA HIS A 115 -3.07 -15.57 -19.66
C HIS A 115 -4.47 -15.55 -19.06
N VAL A 116 -4.68 -14.67 -18.09
CA VAL A 116 -5.99 -14.31 -17.56
C VAL A 116 -6.21 -12.82 -17.81
N ARG A 117 -7.33 -12.49 -18.49
CA ARG A 117 -7.71 -11.10 -18.78
C ARG A 117 -7.71 -10.27 -17.50
N GLY A 118 -7.10 -9.09 -17.52
CA GLY A 118 -7.06 -8.22 -16.34
C GLY A 118 -6.18 -8.74 -15.19
N ALA A 119 -5.37 -9.80 -15.40
CA ALA A 119 -4.38 -10.23 -14.42
C ALA A 119 -2.97 -9.80 -14.84
N ARG A 120 -2.27 -9.08 -13.97
CA ARG A 120 -0.84 -8.82 -14.06
C ARG A 120 -0.11 -9.86 -13.23
N ILE A 121 0.75 -10.66 -13.86
CA ILE A 121 1.47 -11.76 -13.20
C ILE A 121 2.96 -11.42 -13.15
N HIS A 122 3.48 -11.25 -11.94
CA HIS A 122 4.90 -11.07 -11.66
C HIS A 122 5.60 -12.42 -11.52
N LEU A 123 6.87 -12.47 -11.93
CA LEU A 123 7.73 -13.64 -11.76
C LEU A 123 8.73 -13.36 -10.65
N ALA A 124 8.62 -14.09 -9.54
CA ALA A 124 9.56 -13.99 -8.43
C ALA A 124 9.47 -15.24 -7.57
N GLN A 125 10.60 -15.66 -6.99
CA GLN A 125 10.57 -16.70 -5.98
C GLN A 125 9.82 -16.17 -4.74
N VAL A 126 8.79 -16.85 -4.28
CA VAL A 126 8.08 -16.48 -3.04
C VAL A 126 8.22 -17.63 -2.07
N SER A 127 9.00 -17.41 -1.01
CA SER A 127 9.12 -18.40 0.07
C SER A 127 7.76 -18.60 0.74
N PRO A 128 7.37 -19.84 1.09
CA PRO A 128 6.11 -20.11 1.80
C PRO A 128 5.94 -19.30 3.10
N ARG A 129 7.03 -18.88 3.76
CA ARG A 129 6.99 -18.03 4.96
C ARG A 129 6.41 -16.63 4.70
N HIS A 130 6.41 -16.19 3.45
CA HIS A 130 5.90 -14.89 3.02
C HIS A 130 4.47 -14.99 2.49
N VAL A 131 3.86 -16.17 2.55
CA VAL A 131 2.53 -16.44 2.06
C VAL A 131 1.63 -16.80 3.22
N GLU A 132 0.47 -16.17 3.26
CA GLU A 132 -0.61 -16.48 4.19
C GLU A 132 -1.91 -16.74 3.42
N ARG A 133 -3.02 -16.97 4.14
CA ARG A 133 -4.35 -17.07 3.53
C ARG A 133 -5.25 -15.96 4.05
N LEU A 134 -5.79 -15.19 3.11
CA LEU A 134 -6.80 -14.16 3.35
C LEU A 134 -7.88 -14.31 2.28
N PHE A 135 -9.15 -14.10 2.62
CA PHE A 135 -10.29 -14.26 1.71
C PHE A 135 -10.27 -15.60 0.94
N GLY A 136 -9.83 -16.69 1.57
CA GLY A 136 -9.82 -18.03 0.95
C GLY A 136 -8.73 -18.29 -0.10
N MET A 137 -7.80 -17.37 -0.33
CA MET A 137 -6.73 -17.51 -1.34
C MET A 137 -5.33 -17.27 -0.76
N PRO A 138 -4.27 -17.81 -1.37
CA PRO A 138 -2.90 -17.48 -1.00
C PRO A 138 -2.60 -16.01 -1.33
N ILE A 139 -2.00 -15.29 -0.39
CA ILE A 139 -1.64 -13.87 -0.49
C ILE A 139 -0.27 -13.63 0.14
N THR A 140 0.51 -12.69 -0.38
CA THR A 140 1.74 -12.27 0.28
C THR A 140 1.42 -11.56 1.60
N GLY A 141 2.17 -11.84 2.66
CA GLY A 141 2.04 -11.10 3.92
C GLY A 141 2.28 -9.59 3.73
N ALA A 142 1.79 -8.76 4.65
CA ALA A 142 1.84 -7.31 4.51
C ALA A 142 3.26 -6.76 4.28
N ALA A 143 4.25 -7.20 5.07
CA ALA A 143 5.64 -6.77 4.93
C ALA A 143 6.24 -7.16 3.57
N ARG A 144 5.98 -8.39 3.10
CA ARG A 144 6.40 -8.83 1.77
C ARG A 144 5.75 -7.99 0.67
N THR A 145 4.47 -7.70 0.82
CA THR A 145 3.69 -6.89 -0.13
C THR A 145 4.29 -5.50 -0.28
N VAL A 146 4.63 -4.84 0.84
CA VAL A 146 5.29 -3.53 0.85
C VAL A 146 6.62 -3.57 0.13
N VAL A 147 7.46 -4.58 0.36
CA VAL A 147 8.75 -4.71 -0.33
C VAL A 147 8.56 -4.92 -1.84
N ASP A 148 7.61 -5.74 -2.25
CA ASP A 148 7.29 -5.93 -3.66
C ASP A 148 6.80 -4.62 -4.29
N LEU A 149 5.91 -3.86 -3.64
CA LEU A 149 5.51 -2.53 -4.10
C LEU A 149 6.69 -1.55 -4.21
N ALA A 150 7.55 -1.51 -3.19
CA ALA A 150 8.69 -0.59 -3.13
C ALA A 150 9.72 -0.83 -4.24
N ARG A 151 9.76 -2.03 -4.81
CA ARG A 151 10.62 -2.37 -5.95
C ARG A 151 10.09 -1.82 -7.28
N TRP A 152 8.78 -1.58 -7.42
CA TRP A 152 8.14 -1.30 -8.70
C TRP A 152 7.40 0.03 -8.79
N LEU A 153 6.77 0.49 -7.71
CA LEU A 153 6.01 1.73 -7.70
C LEU A 153 6.91 2.97 -7.80
N PRO A 154 6.37 4.12 -8.24
CA PRO A 154 6.99 5.43 -8.04
C PRO A 154 7.35 5.65 -6.56
N PHE A 155 8.43 6.38 -6.31
CA PHE A 155 9.02 6.52 -4.97
C PHE A 155 8.00 6.98 -3.91
N GLU A 156 7.27 8.06 -4.17
CA GLU A 156 6.22 8.55 -3.26
C GLU A 156 5.14 7.51 -2.95
N ALA A 157 4.62 6.83 -3.99
CA ALA A 157 3.58 5.82 -3.83
C ALA A 157 4.05 4.63 -3.00
N ALA A 158 5.32 4.24 -3.17
CA ALA A 158 5.94 3.21 -2.37
C ALA A 158 6.13 3.61 -0.90
N VAL A 159 6.54 4.86 -0.62
CA VAL A 159 6.66 5.37 0.76
C VAL A 159 5.28 5.45 1.41
N VAL A 160 4.25 5.90 0.71
CA VAL A 160 2.87 5.89 1.21
C VAL A 160 2.42 4.49 1.61
N ALA A 161 2.71 3.47 0.80
CA ALA A 161 2.40 2.09 1.14
C ALA A 161 3.19 1.59 2.36
N ALA A 162 4.48 1.95 2.46
CA ALA A 162 5.32 1.58 3.59
C ALA A 162 4.84 2.24 4.90
N ASP A 163 4.63 3.56 4.91
CA ASP A 163 4.14 4.31 6.07
C ASP A 163 2.79 3.78 6.53
N ALA A 164 1.86 3.55 5.60
CA ALA A 164 0.54 3.02 5.93
C ALA A 164 0.61 1.61 6.54
N ALA A 165 1.45 0.72 6.01
CA ALA A 165 1.63 -0.61 6.57
C ALA A 165 2.29 -0.59 7.95
N MET A 166 3.31 0.26 8.14
CA MET A 166 3.97 0.41 9.44
C MET A 166 3.02 1.01 10.50
N TYR A 167 2.20 1.99 10.11
CA TYR A 167 1.24 2.64 11.01
C TYR A 167 0.03 1.76 11.34
N ARG A 168 -0.64 1.19 10.33
CA ARG A 168 -1.92 0.48 10.50
C ARG A 168 -1.77 -0.99 10.85
N LEU A 169 -0.77 -1.65 10.27
CA LEU A 169 -0.58 -3.10 10.39
C LEU A 169 0.58 -3.45 11.33
N ALA A 170 1.21 -2.44 11.95
CA ALA A 170 2.36 -2.60 12.82
C ALA A 170 3.52 -3.38 12.17
N VAL A 171 3.66 -3.27 10.85
CA VAL A 171 4.80 -3.87 10.12
C VAL A 171 6.08 -3.21 10.61
N ASP A 172 7.03 -4.02 11.08
CA ASP A 172 8.26 -3.51 11.65
C ASP A 172 9.25 -3.08 10.55
N ARG A 173 9.96 -1.97 10.80
CA ARG A 173 11.07 -1.52 9.96
C ARG A 173 12.15 -2.61 9.84
N ALA A 174 12.42 -3.33 10.92
CA ALA A 174 13.41 -4.41 10.91
C ALA A 174 12.95 -5.61 10.07
N GLU A 175 11.64 -5.88 10.04
CA GLU A 175 11.05 -6.91 9.20
C GLU A 175 11.17 -6.54 7.71
N LEU A 176 10.85 -5.30 7.34
CA LEU A 176 11.04 -4.80 5.97
C LEU A 176 12.51 -4.89 5.55
N ALA A 177 13.44 -4.47 6.40
CA ALA A 177 14.88 -4.57 6.14
C ALA A 177 15.32 -6.01 5.89
N LYS A 178 14.84 -6.96 6.70
CA LYS A 178 15.12 -8.39 6.56
C LYS A 178 14.61 -8.90 5.21
N ILE A 179 13.38 -8.61 4.83
CA ILE A 179 12.79 -9.06 3.56
C ILE A 179 13.53 -8.45 2.36
N ILE A 180 13.93 -7.17 2.43
CA ILE A 180 14.77 -6.53 1.41
C ILE A 180 16.10 -7.27 1.26
N GLY A 181 16.74 -7.66 2.38
CA GLY A 181 17.96 -8.47 2.38
C GLY A 181 17.77 -9.86 1.77
N GLU A 182 16.64 -10.51 2.03
CA GLU A 182 16.29 -11.80 1.41
C GLU A 182 16.07 -11.70 -0.11
N CYS A 183 15.74 -10.50 -0.60
CA CYS A 183 15.58 -10.22 -2.03
C CYS A 183 16.88 -9.75 -2.69
N ALA A 184 18.04 -9.81 -2.02
CA ALA A 184 19.30 -9.31 -2.55
C ALA A 184 19.59 -9.79 -4.00
N GLY A 185 20.06 -8.87 -4.84
CA GLY A 185 20.31 -9.11 -6.26
C GLY A 185 19.08 -9.03 -7.16
N TRP A 186 17.86 -8.93 -6.60
CA TRP A 186 16.66 -8.76 -7.41
C TRP A 186 16.55 -7.34 -7.96
N ARG A 187 15.92 -7.21 -9.14
CA ARG A 187 15.58 -5.91 -9.72
C ARG A 187 14.73 -5.09 -8.74
N GLY A 188 15.09 -3.83 -8.57
CA GLY A 188 14.37 -2.86 -7.75
C GLY A 188 14.75 -2.83 -6.27
N VAL A 189 15.65 -3.70 -5.78
CA VAL A 189 16.07 -3.71 -4.37
C VAL A 189 16.65 -2.37 -3.91
N PRO A 190 17.53 -1.68 -4.66
CA PRO A 190 18.02 -0.35 -4.24
C PRO A 190 16.88 0.68 -4.09
N ARG A 191 15.80 0.56 -4.87
CA ARG A 191 14.61 1.41 -4.71
C ARG A 191 13.88 1.09 -3.41
N ALA A 192 13.72 -0.19 -3.09
CA ALA A 192 13.10 -0.61 -1.84
C ALA A 192 13.88 -0.16 -0.61
N THR A 193 15.22 -0.22 -0.66
CA THR A 193 16.08 0.32 0.41
C THR A 193 15.85 1.82 0.60
N ARG A 194 15.85 2.61 -0.49
CA ARG A 194 15.58 4.06 -0.43
C ARG A 194 14.19 4.37 0.11
N VAL A 195 13.19 3.55 -0.22
CA VAL A 195 11.83 3.69 0.34
C VAL A 195 11.85 3.45 1.85
N LEU A 196 12.53 2.40 2.33
CA LEU A 196 12.65 2.12 3.77
C LEU A 196 13.43 3.19 4.54
N GLU A 197 14.39 3.84 3.89
CA GLU A 197 15.11 4.99 4.44
C GLU A 197 14.20 6.21 4.62
N ALA A 198 13.28 6.42 3.68
CA ALA A 198 12.33 7.52 3.70
C ALA A 198 11.03 7.23 4.46
N ALA A 199 10.75 5.98 4.82
CA ALA A 199 9.54 5.60 5.53
C ALA A 199 9.54 6.10 6.98
N ASP A 200 8.38 6.55 7.45
CA ASP A 200 8.15 7.00 8.82
C ASP A 200 6.83 6.41 9.37
N PRO A 201 6.86 5.57 10.42
CA PRO A 201 5.67 4.93 10.98
C PRO A 201 4.67 5.91 11.62
N ARG A 202 5.03 7.19 11.76
CA ARG A 202 4.19 8.21 12.37
C ARG A 202 3.25 8.89 11.37
N ALA A 203 3.49 8.77 10.07
CA ALA A 203 2.59 9.29 9.05
C ALA A 203 1.33 8.43 8.97
N ARG A 204 0.18 9.04 9.23
CA ARG A 204 -1.12 8.36 9.40
C ARG A 204 -1.95 8.35 8.13
N SER A 205 -1.60 9.19 7.17
CA SER A 205 -2.29 9.34 5.91
C SER A 205 -1.33 9.49 4.73
N PRO A 206 -1.79 9.17 3.50
CA PRO A 206 -1.04 9.47 2.30
C PRO A 206 -0.68 10.95 2.17
N LEU A 207 -1.56 11.85 2.61
CA LEU A 207 -1.34 13.29 2.56
C LEU A 207 -0.17 13.72 3.45
N GLU A 208 -0.11 13.23 4.70
CA GLU A 208 1.01 13.48 5.61
C GLU A 208 2.33 12.96 5.04
N THR A 209 2.30 11.76 4.44
CA THR A 209 3.49 11.17 3.80
C THR A 209 3.98 12.04 2.66
N LEU A 210 3.08 12.43 1.74
CA LEU A 210 3.42 13.25 0.59
C LEU A 210 3.92 14.64 1.01
N GLY A 211 3.29 15.28 1.99
CA GLY A 211 3.74 16.56 2.50
C GLY A 211 5.12 16.50 3.16
N ARG A 212 5.40 15.44 3.94
CA ARG A 212 6.73 15.19 4.51
C ARG A 212 7.79 15.02 3.43
N LEU A 213 7.49 14.27 2.37
CA LEU A 213 8.39 14.09 1.23
C LEU A 213 8.59 15.39 0.45
N MET A 214 7.54 16.20 0.24
CA MET A 214 7.61 17.51 -0.38
C MET A 214 8.54 18.46 0.40
N CYS A 215 8.42 18.50 1.74
CA CYS A 215 9.29 19.30 2.59
C CYS A 215 10.76 18.86 2.47
N ALA A 216 11.02 17.54 2.47
CA ALA A 216 12.36 17.00 2.29
C ALA A 216 12.94 17.33 0.90
N GLU A 217 12.13 17.23 -0.16
CA GLU A 217 12.53 17.60 -1.52
C GLU A 217 12.84 19.11 -1.64
N ALA A 218 12.11 19.95 -0.90
CA ALA A 218 12.37 21.38 -0.83
C ALA A 218 13.63 21.76 0.01
N GLY A 219 14.33 20.78 0.58
CA GLY A 219 15.53 21.01 1.38
C GLY A 219 15.26 21.60 2.77
N LEU A 220 14.01 21.50 3.26
CA LEU A 220 13.68 21.92 4.63
C LEU A 220 14.32 20.96 5.64
N PRO A 221 14.65 21.43 6.86
CA PRO A 221 15.08 20.56 7.95
C PRO A 221 14.06 19.44 8.21
N ALA A 222 14.48 18.32 8.80
CA ALA A 222 13.53 17.27 9.14
C ALA A 222 12.55 17.76 10.23
N PRO A 223 11.22 17.69 10.01
CA PRO A 223 10.25 18.05 11.03
C PRO A 223 10.14 16.99 12.11
N MET A 224 9.64 17.40 13.27
CA MET A 224 9.03 16.47 14.22
C MET A 224 7.66 16.04 13.69
N VAL A 225 7.49 14.76 13.39
CA VAL A 225 6.26 14.18 12.84
C VAL A 225 5.33 13.71 13.96
N SER A 226 4.03 13.99 13.86
CA SER A 226 2.99 13.55 14.81
C SER A 226 3.35 13.93 16.26
N THR A 227 3.48 15.23 16.52
CA THR A 227 4.03 15.77 17.77
C THR A 227 2.97 16.44 18.62
N TYR A 228 2.99 16.19 19.94
CA TYR A 228 2.11 16.87 20.87
C TYR A 228 2.65 18.25 21.26
N ILE A 229 1.81 19.27 21.10
CA ILE A 229 2.01 20.62 21.60
C ILE A 229 1.26 20.78 22.92
N GLY A 230 1.91 21.38 23.91
CA GLY A 230 1.37 21.58 25.24
C GLY A 230 1.91 22.81 25.95
N ASP A 231 1.28 23.14 27.07
CA ASP A 231 1.69 24.18 28.00
C ASP A 231 1.98 23.58 29.39
N GLU A 232 2.06 24.42 30.42
CA GLU A 232 2.29 24.01 31.81
C GLU A 232 1.25 23.00 32.34
N ARG A 233 0.05 22.95 31.73
CA ARG A 233 -1.04 22.04 32.11
C ARG A 233 -0.95 20.69 31.37
N GLY A 234 -0.05 20.57 30.40
CA GLY A 234 0.16 19.37 29.60
C GLY A 234 -0.18 19.54 28.11
N PRO A 235 -0.11 18.45 27.32
CA PRO A 235 -0.42 18.48 25.90
C PRO A 235 -1.90 18.80 25.66
N TYR A 236 -2.19 19.68 24.71
CA TYR A 236 -3.55 20.04 24.33
C TYR A 236 -3.91 19.71 22.88
N THR A 237 -2.92 19.54 22.00
CA THR A 237 -3.16 19.11 20.62
C THR A 237 -1.97 18.32 20.07
N GLU A 238 -2.24 17.47 19.08
CA GLU A 238 -1.22 16.85 18.25
C GLU A 238 -1.19 17.57 16.90
N VAL A 239 0.00 17.77 16.34
CA VAL A 239 0.23 18.41 15.05
C VAL A 239 1.02 17.49 14.13
N ASP A 240 0.80 17.63 12.82
CA ASP A 240 1.30 16.65 11.86
C ASP A 240 2.80 16.81 11.62
N LEU A 241 3.27 18.04 11.33
CA LEU A 241 4.69 18.38 11.24
C LEU A 241 5.00 19.64 12.04
N TYR A 242 6.14 19.65 12.73
CA TYR A 242 6.57 20.78 13.55
C TYR A 242 8.08 21.03 13.41
N TRP A 243 8.47 22.29 13.22
CA TRP A 243 9.85 22.77 13.20
C TRP A 243 10.13 23.69 14.38
N PRO A 244 10.70 23.18 15.49
CA PRO A 244 10.88 23.95 16.73
C PRO A 244 11.66 25.25 16.56
N ASP A 245 12.75 25.22 15.80
CA ASP A 245 13.65 26.37 15.62
C ASP A 245 12.98 27.56 14.91
N SER A 246 11.91 27.29 14.17
CA SER A 246 11.17 28.31 13.40
C SER A 246 9.76 28.56 13.91
N GLY A 247 9.28 27.78 14.89
CA GLY A 247 7.90 27.84 15.37
C GLY A 247 6.85 27.48 14.30
N VAL A 248 7.23 26.80 13.21
CA VAL A 248 6.31 26.46 12.10
C VAL A 248 5.63 25.12 12.35
N ILE A 249 4.31 25.10 12.21
CA ILE A 249 3.47 23.91 12.29
C ILE A 249 2.75 23.73 10.96
N VAL A 250 2.77 22.50 10.43
CA VAL A 250 1.93 22.11 9.28
C VAL A 250 0.84 21.17 9.77
N LEU A 251 -0.39 21.48 9.36
CA LEU A 251 -1.57 20.63 9.54
C LEU A 251 -2.08 20.18 8.17
N PHE A 252 -2.41 18.90 8.03
CA PHE A 252 -2.90 18.33 6.78
C PHE A 252 -4.42 18.17 6.79
N ASP A 253 -5.05 18.75 5.77
CA ASP A 253 -6.49 18.62 5.54
C ASP A 253 -6.79 17.40 4.69
N GLY A 254 -7.09 16.29 5.37
CA GLY A 254 -7.59 15.09 4.72
C GLY A 254 -8.90 15.35 3.94
N MET A 255 -9.07 14.66 2.82
CA MET A 255 -10.22 14.80 1.89
C MET A 255 -11.61 14.50 2.51
N VAL A 256 -11.68 13.95 3.73
CA VAL A 256 -12.93 13.43 4.35
C VAL A 256 -13.11 13.95 5.77
N LYS A 257 -13.11 15.28 5.99
CA LYS A 257 -13.37 15.84 7.33
C LYS A 257 -14.51 16.86 7.43
N TYR A 258 -15.25 17.13 6.37
CA TYR A 258 -16.19 18.27 6.38
C TYR A 258 -17.65 17.87 6.21
N ASP A 259 -18.23 17.23 7.24
CA ASP A 259 -19.70 17.12 7.41
C ASP A 259 -20.20 17.36 8.86
N ASP A 260 -19.30 17.63 9.83
CA ASP A 260 -19.68 17.98 11.22
C ASP A 260 -19.30 19.43 11.57
N PRO A 261 -20.28 20.35 11.75
CA PRO A 261 -20.03 21.72 12.21
C PRO A 261 -19.27 21.84 13.54
N ARG A 262 -19.34 20.83 14.43
CA ARG A 262 -18.63 20.83 15.72
C ARG A 262 -17.15 20.54 15.54
N ALA A 263 -16.80 19.59 14.66
CA ALA A 263 -15.41 19.30 14.28
C ALA A 263 -14.73 20.56 13.72
N ASN A 264 -15.43 21.30 12.84
CA ASN A 264 -14.94 22.55 12.26
C ASN A 264 -14.68 23.64 13.30
N ARG A 265 -15.53 23.75 14.32
CA ARG A 265 -15.33 24.73 15.39
C ARG A 265 -14.12 24.36 16.26
N ASN A 266 -13.95 23.07 16.55
CA ASN A 266 -12.82 22.61 17.36
C ASN A 266 -11.47 22.81 16.65
N GLU A 267 -11.39 22.51 15.35
CA GLU A 267 -10.18 22.77 14.55
C GLU A 267 -9.80 24.26 14.55
N LYS A 268 -10.78 25.16 14.40
CA LYS A 268 -10.53 26.62 14.46
C LYS A 268 -10.03 27.08 15.84
N LEU A 269 -10.58 26.54 16.92
CA LEU A 269 -10.15 26.88 18.28
C LEU A 269 -8.72 26.39 18.55
N ILE A 270 -8.37 25.19 18.07
CA ILE A 270 -7.02 24.63 18.18
C ILE A 270 -6.03 25.51 17.41
N GLN A 271 -6.34 25.88 16.17
CA GLN A 271 -5.48 26.76 15.38
C GLN A 271 -5.30 28.13 16.06
N ALA A 272 -6.39 28.76 16.51
CA ALA A 272 -6.31 30.04 17.20
C ALA A 272 -5.46 29.95 18.48
N ARG A 273 -5.50 28.83 19.20
CA ARG A 273 -4.62 28.60 20.34
C ARG A 273 -3.16 28.47 19.93
N LEU A 274 -2.85 27.68 18.89
CA LEU A 274 -1.48 27.56 18.38
C LEU A 274 -0.92 28.92 17.95
N GLU A 275 -1.70 29.72 17.23
CA GLU A 275 -1.29 31.07 16.80
C GLU A 275 -1.08 32.02 18.00
N ASN A 276 -1.96 31.98 19.01
CA ASN A 276 -1.80 32.75 20.25
C ASN A 276 -0.55 32.33 21.05
N ASP A 277 -0.18 31.06 20.96
CA ASP A 277 1.05 30.52 21.57
C ASP A 277 2.31 30.86 20.74
N GLY A 278 2.17 31.64 19.65
CA GLY A 278 3.27 32.17 18.85
C GLY A 278 3.70 31.29 17.67
N PHE A 279 2.97 30.22 17.36
CA PHE A 279 3.28 29.36 16.22
C PHE A 279 2.80 29.94 14.89
N ILE A 280 3.56 29.68 13.83
CA ILE A 280 3.13 29.91 12.45
C ILE A 280 2.44 28.64 11.97
N VAL A 281 1.11 28.68 11.81
CA VAL A 281 0.31 27.53 11.38
C VAL A 281 0.06 27.58 9.88
N VAL A 282 0.47 26.53 9.16
CA VAL A 282 0.25 26.34 7.73
C VAL A 282 -0.66 25.14 7.51
N ARG A 283 -1.76 25.31 6.78
CA ARG A 283 -2.62 24.18 6.38
C ARG A 283 -2.32 23.79 4.95
N LEU A 284 -2.13 22.49 4.73
CA LEU A 284 -1.90 21.91 3.41
C LEU A 284 -3.01 20.90 3.10
N ALA A 285 -3.66 21.07 1.96
CA ALA A 285 -4.62 20.13 1.41
C ALA A 285 -3.97 19.25 0.34
N TRP A 286 -4.72 18.26 -0.15
CA TRP A 286 -4.29 17.38 -1.23
C TRP A 286 -3.80 18.14 -2.47
N ALA A 287 -4.51 19.20 -2.85
CA ALA A 287 -4.16 20.02 -4.00
C ALA A 287 -2.78 20.68 -3.85
N ASP A 288 -2.37 21.05 -2.64
CA ASP A 288 -1.11 21.75 -2.40
C ASP A 288 0.09 20.80 -2.52
N VAL A 289 -0.04 19.57 -2.00
CA VAL A 289 1.02 18.56 -2.06
C VAL A 289 1.10 17.85 -3.42
N THR A 290 0.00 17.83 -4.20
CA THR A 290 -0.05 17.13 -5.49
C THR A 290 0.07 18.04 -6.70
N ARG A 291 0.00 19.38 -6.57
CA ARG A 291 0.05 20.31 -7.72
C ARG A 291 1.27 20.10 -8.62
N ARG A 292 2.41 19.72 -8.04
CA ARG A 292 3.64 19.40 -8.79
C ARG A 292 3.52 18.16 -9.69
N ARG A 293 2.56 17.25 -9.46
CA ARG A 293 2.30 16.07 -10.33
C ARG A 293 1.69 16.46 -11.67
N ALA A 294 0.84 17.48 -11.73
CA ALA A 294 0.14 17.86 -12.96
C ALA A 294 1.08 18.52 -13.98
N GLU A 295 2.14 19.18 -13.51
CA GLU A 295 3.08 19.93 -14.35
C GLU A 295 4.22 19.07 -14.91
N SER A 296 4.38 17.82 -14.45
CA SER A 296 5.52 16.94 -14.80
C SER A 296 5.18 15.71 -15.66
N VAL A 297 3.98 15.65 -16.27
CA VAL A 297 3.67 14.63 -17.30
C VAL A 297 3.86 15.20 -18.72
N SER A 298 5.09 15.14 -19.20
CA SER A 298 5.39 14.78 -20.60
C SER A 298 6.85 14.38 -20.75
N PRO A 299 7.10 13.14 -21.17
CA PRO A 299 8.09 12.93 -22.21
C PRO A 299 7.45 12.15 -23.36
N GLY A 300 7.37 12.83 -24.51
CA GLY A 300 7.18 12.20 -25.81
C GLY A 300 8.26 11.14 -26.09
N PRO A 301 8.11 10.37 -27.19
CA PRO A 301 8.90 9.17 -27.43
C PRO A 301 10.40 9.49 -27.53
N VAL A 302 11.21 8.86 -26.67
CA VAL A 302 12.67 8.94 -26.74
C VAL A 302 13.17 8.03 -27.86
N PRO A 303 13.86 8.56 -28.89
CA PRO A 303 14.44 7.74 -29.94
C PRO A 303 15.66 6.98 -29.42
N ARG A 304 15.72 5.68 -29.67
CA ARG A 304 16.89 4.84 -29.36
C ARG A 304 18.05 5.22 -30.29
N LYS A 305 19.14 5.76 -29.74
CA LYS A 305 20.47 5.66 -30.33
C LYS A 305 21.38 4.88 -29.39
N GLY A 306 21.88 3.75 -29.90
CA GLY A 306 22.83 2.90 -29.19
C GLY A 306 24.19 3.57 -29.10
N TYR A 307 24.85 3.36 -27.96
CA TYR A 307 26.28 3.51 -27.82
C TYR A 307 26.81 2.34 -26.99
N SER A 308 27.68 1.56 -27.61
CA SER A 308 28.55 0.56 -27.01
C SER A 308 29.79 1.28 -26.47
N GLY A 309 30.03 1.18 -25.16
CA GLY A 309 31.24 1.67 -24.52
C GLY A 309 31.62 0.75 -23.36
N ARG A 310 32.76 0.08 -23.51
CA ARG A 310 33.41 -0.82 -22.54
C ARG A 310 34.04 0.03 -21.44
N LEU A 311 33.94 -0.37 -20.17
CA LEU A 311 34.75 0.16 -19.07
C LEU A 311 35.33 -1.03 -18.29
N ASP A 312 36.66 -1.09 -18.27
CA ASP A 312 37.47 -2.06 -17.55
C ASP A 312 37.75 -1.58 -16.11
N ASP A 313 37.82 -2.59 -15.23
CA ASP A 313 38.49 -2.79 -13.93
C ASP A 313 39.26 -1.66 -13.21
N GLY A 314 39.09 -1.62 -11.88
CA GLY A 314 40.22 -1.41 -10.95
C GLY A 314 39.97 -0.62 -9.65
N CYS A 315 40.34 -1.23 -8.52
CA CYS A 315 40.59 -0.67 -7.16
C CYS A 315 39.38 -0.23 -6.31
N GLY A 316 39.27 -0.51 -5.01
CA GLY A 316 40.13 -1.20 -4.04
C GLY A 316 39.43 -1.19 -2.67
N GLU A 317 39.71 -2.19 -1.83
CA GLU A 317 39.12 -2.41 -0.51
C GLU A 317 39.52 -1.32 0.52
N THR A 318 38.64 -1.01 1.48
CA THR A 318 39.06 -0.67 2.85
C THR A 318 37.94 -0.99 3.85
N THR A 319 38.31 -1.81 4.83
CA THR A 319 37.54 -2.33 5.96
C THR A 319 37.55 -1.32 7.11
N VAL A 320 36.40 -1.11 7.77
CA VAL A 320 36.37 -0.61 9.17
C VAL A 320 35.25 -1.33 9.94
N GLU A 321 35.64 -2.06 10.98
CA GLU A 321 34.78 -2.71 11.96
C GLU A 321 34.20 -1.70 12.97
N GLY A 322 32.99 -1.98 13.47
CA GLY A 322 32.40 -1.31 14.64
C GLY A 322 30.98 -1.79 14.97
N ARG A 323 30.86 -2.68 15.96
CA ARG A 323 29.61 -3.06 16.67
C ARG A 323 29.68 -2.49 18.11
N PRO A 324 28.61 -2.56 18.93
CA PRO A 324 27.18 -2.34 18.69
C PRO A 324 26.56 -1.39 19.76
N GLY A 325 25.38 -0.83 19.50
CA GLY A 325 24.64 -0.09 20.53
C GLY A 325 23.15 0.08 20.18
N ARG A 326 22.26 -0.51 20.97
CA ARG A 326 20.81 -0.28 20.91
C ARG A 326 20.49 1.16 21.34
N PRO A 327 19.41 1.75 20.81
CA PRO A 327 18.60 2.59 21.68
C PRO A 327 17.11 2.20 21.71
N ALA A 328 16.58 2.46 22.89
CA ALA A 328 15.22 2.40 23.36
C ALA A 328 14.16 2.94 22.39
N PHE A 329 12.97 2.33 22.45
CA PHE A 329 11.71 2.96 22.06
C PHE A 329 11.56 4.27 22.83
N ALA A 330 11.64 5.40 22.13
CA ALA A 330 11.43 6.71 22.70
C ALA A 330 9.92 6.92 22.95
N GLY A 331 9.57 7.18 24.21
CA GLY A 331 8.27 7.71 24.58
C GLY A 331 7.99 9.03 23.86
N ARG A 332 6.73 9.25 23.51
CA ARG A 332 6.25 10.45 22.81
C ARG A 332 6.63 11.69 23.63
N GLY A 333 7.54 12.51 23.10
CA GLY A 333 7.94 13.76 23.72
C GLY A 333 6.84 14.81 23.59
N VAL A 334 6.51 15.50 24.69
CA VAL A 334 5.65 16.69 24.68
C VAL A 334 6.53 17.91 24.49
N CYS A 335 6.29 18.68 23.43
CA CYS A 335 6.93 19.98 23.25
C CYS A 335 6.16 21.02 24.06
N ARG A 336 6.84 21.61 25.06
CA ARG A 336 6.26 22.67 25.90
C ARG A 336 6.50 24.03 25.27
N VAL A 337 5.46 24.85 25.22
CA VAL A 337 5.60 26.29 24.98
C VAL A 337 6.21 26.91 26.23
N THR A 338 7.44 27.40 26.12
CA THR A 338 8.03 28.29 27.12
C THR A 338 7.69 29.71 26.70
N GLY A 339 6.95 30.44 27.55
CA GLY A 339 6.62 31.83 27.29
C GLY A 339 7.86 32.74 27.22
N PRO A 340 7.71 33.98 26.72
CA PRO A 340 8.78 34.98 26.74
C PRO A 340 9.24 35.35 28.15
#